data_AF-A0A2Z5X550-F1
#
_entry.id   AF-A0A2Z5X550-F1
#
_cell.length_a   1.000
_cell.length_b   1.000
_cell.length_c   1.000
_cell.angle_alpha   90.00
_cell.angle_beta   90.00
_cell.angle_gamma   90.00
#
_symmetry.space_group_name_H-M   'P 1'
#
loop_
_entity.id
_entity.type
_entity.pdbx_description
1 polymer ?
#
loop_
_entity_poly.entity_id
_entity_poly.type
_entity_poly.pdbx_seq_one_letter_code
_entity_poly.pdbx_strand_id
1 'polypeptide(L)'
;MVRQRDDWFPTPIWHFDIPNYEQLNKKLLQAIYVEKQKNNQGVSWSNGIGWHSKDYLHQRLEFQDIAQAIVTNALETGEEIGFDLKRFTMILGNCWAVINPKFAFDI
;
A
#
# COMPACT_ATOMS: atom_id res chain seq x y z
N MET A 1 12.66 -42.03 -13.71
CA MET A 1 13.28 -40.96 -12.92
C MET A 1 12.16 -40.10 -12.34
N VAL A 2 12.04 -40.02 -11.02
CA VAL A 2 11.04 -39.15 -10.37
C VAL A 2 11.75 -37.85 -10.01
N ARG A 3 11.23 -36.72 -10.49
CA ARG A 3 11.76 -35.39 -10.16
C ARG A 3 11.25 -35.00 -8.78
N GLN A 4 12.15 -34.62 -7.87
CA GLN A 4 11.82 -34.02 -6.58
C GLN A 4 12.32 -32.57 -6.55
N ARG A 5 11.53 -31.66 -5.96
CA ARG A 5 11.87 -30.26 -5.70
C ARG A 5 11.51 -29.94 -4.26
N ASP A 6 12.45 -29.38 -3.51
CA ASP A 6 12.26 -28.89 -2.15
C ASP A 6 12.60 -27.38 -2.13
N ASP A 7 11.63 -26.53 -1.79
CA ASP A 7 11.83 -25.09 -1.63
C ASP A 7 11.96 -24.77 -0.13
N TRP A 8 13.15 -24.33 0.27
CA TRP A 8 13.45 -24.00 1.66
C TRP A 8 13.48 -22.49 1.84
N PHE A 9 12.65 -21.98 2.76
CA PHE A 9 12.55 -20.56 3.11
C PHE A 9 12.33 -19.61 1.90
N PRO A 10 11.34 -19.89 1.02
CA PRO A 10 11.06 -19.02 -0.10
C PRO A 10 10.54 -17.66 0.39
N THR A 11 10.82 -16.60 -0.37
CA THR A 11 10.18 -15.29 -0.22
C THR A 11 9.10 -15.14 -1.31
N PRO A 12 7.84 -15.51 -1.03
CA PRO A 12 6.74 -15.30 -1.96
C PRO A 12 6.47 -13.81 -2.23
N ILE A 13 5.89 -13.54 -3.40
CA ILE A 13 5.40 -12.22 -3.81
C ILE A 13 3.92 -12.38 -4.17
N TRP A 14 3.06 -11.57 -3.55
CA TRP A 14 1.62 -11.55 -3.84
C TRP A 14 1.25 -10.39 -4.73
N HIS A 15 0.35 -10.66 -5.66
CA HIS A 15 -0.22 -9.68 -6.59
C HIS A 15 -1.74 -9.82 -6.53
N PHE A 16 -2.43 -8.71 -6.31
CA PHE A 16 -3.89 -8.67 -6.23
C PHE A 16 -4.43 -7.60 -7.17
N ASP A 17 -5.45 -7.96 -7.95
CA ASP A 17 -6.23 -6.98 -8.71
C ASP A 17 -7.29 -6.35 -7.83
N ILE A 18 -7.42 -5.03 -7.88
CA ILE A 18 -8.45 -4.32 -7.12
C ILE A 18 -9.72 -4.21 -7.97
N PRO A 19 -10.86 -4.78 -7.53
CA PRO A 19 -12.12 -4.62 -8.25
C PRO A 19 -12.55 -3.16 -8.27
N ASN A 20 -13.16 -2.72 -9.38
CA ASN A 20 -13.61 -1.33 -9.58
C ASN A 20 -12.50 -0.27 -9.43
N TYR A 21 -11.24 -0.64 -9.73
CA TYR A 21 -10.08 0.25 -9.58
C TYR A 21 -10.25 1.60 -10.31
N GLU A 22 -10.98 1.66 -11.42
CA GLU A 22 -11.17 2.91 -12.16
C GLU A 22 -11.89 3.99 -11.34
N GLN A 23 -12.94 3.61 -10.61
CA GLN A 23 -13.69 4.54 -9.76
C GLN A 23 -12.88 4.90 -8.51
N LEU A 24 -12.24 3.90 -7.91
CA LEU A 24 -11.36 4.09 -6.75
C LEU A 24 -10.20 5.04 -7.09
N ASN A 25 -9.55 4.84 -8.23
CA ASN A 25 -8.44 5.68 -8.69
C ASN A 25 -8.88 7.14 -8.88
N LYS A 26 -10.07 7.40 -9.44
CA LYS A 26 -10.60 8.77 -9.56
C LYS A 26 -10.74 9.44 -8.19
N LYS A 27 -11.32 8.73 -7.21
CA LYS A 27 -11.48 9.23 -5.83
C LYS A 27 -10.13 9.47 -5.15
N LEU A 28 -9.20 8.52 -5.25
CA LEU A 28 -7.87 8.60 -4.64
C LEU A 28 -7.04 9.73 -5.27
N LEU A 29 -7.04 9.86 -6.60
CA LEU A 29 -6.33 10.95 -7.28
C LEU A 29 -6.83 12.31 -6.81
N GLN A 30 -8.16 12.50 -6.75
CA GLN A 30 -8.74 13.74 -6.24
C GLN A 30 -8.30 14.01 -4.79
N ALA A 31 -8.39 13.00 -3.91
CA ALA A 31 -7.98 13.13 -2.52
C ALA A 31 -6.49 13.48 -2.37
N ILE A 32 -5.61 12.81 -3.12
CA ILE A 32 -4.16 13.03 -3.09
C ILE A 32 -3.81 14.45 -3.57
N TYR A 33 -4.44 14.95 -4.63
CA TYR A 33 -4.19 16.32 -5.09
C TYR A 33 -4.73 17.38 -4.12
N VAL A 34 -5.86 17.12 -3.46
CA VAL A 34 -6.36 17.97 -2.37
C VAL A 34 -5.35 18.00 -1.21
N GLU A 35 -4.75 16.86 -0.86
CA GLU A 35 -3.69 16.81 0.17
C GLU A 35 -2.43 17.57 -0.23
N LYS A 36 -2.01 17.46 -1.50
CA LYS A 36 -0.91 18.28 -2.04
C LYS A 36 -1.20 19.77 -1.96
N GLN A 37 -2.43 20.20 -2.28
CA GLN A 37 -2.80 21.61 -2.22
C GLN A 37 -2.77 22.15 -0.78
N LYS A 38 -3.18 21.35 0.21
CA LYS A 38 -3.12 21.71 1.63
C LYS A 38 -1.68 21.84 2.15
N ASN A 39 -0.75 21.03 1.61
CA ASN A 39 0.66 21.06 1.97
C ASN A 39 1.56 20.87 0.75
N ASN A 40 1.81 21.95 0.00
CA ASN A 40 2.54 21.87 -1.26
C ASN A 40 4.03 21.48 -1.09
N GLN A 41 4.61 21.76 0.09
CA GLN A 41 5.98 21.34 0.40
C GLN A 41 6.08 19.83 0.68
N GLY A 42 5.00 19.22 1.16
CA GLY A 42 5.00 17.82 1.58
C GLY A 42 5.80 17.62 2.86
N VAL A 43 6.33 16.42 3.04
CA VAL A 43 7.36 16.09 4.03
C VAL A 43 8.64 15.67 3.31
N SER A 44 9.79 15.95 3.90
CA SER A 44 11.07 15.54 3.36
C SER A 44 11.49 14.21 3.99
N TRP A 45 11.61 13.18 3.16
CA TRP A 45 12.11 11.84 3.49
C TRP A 45 13.16 11.45 2.45
N SER A 46 13.06 10.24 1.89
CA SER A 46 13.85 9.74 0.77
C SER A 46 13.38 10.25 -0.60
N ASN A 47 12.36 11.12 -0.67
CA ASN A 47 11.70 11.58 -1.89
C ASN A 47 12.53 12.61 -2.69
N GLY A 48 13.49 12.14 -3.47
CA GLY A 48 14.23 12.96 -4.43
C GLY A 48 13.30 13.52 -5.51
N ILE A 49 13.13 14.84 -5.57
CA ILE A 49 12.32 15.58 -6.56
C ILE A 49 10.78 15.32 -6.44
N GLY A 50 10.36 14.28 -5.72
CA GLY A 50 8.98 13.91 -5.47
C GLY A 50 8.31 14.68 -4.33
N TRP A 51 6.98 14.57 -4.26
CA TRP A 51 6.18 15.05 -3.11
C TRP A 51 5.70 13.87 -2.29
N HIS A 52 5.80 13.98 -0.97
CA HIS A 52 5.33 12.97 -0.02
C HIS A 52 4.31 13.61 0.94
N SER A 53 3.17 12.95 1.15
CA SER A 53 2.13 13.43 2.07
C SER A 53 2.54 13.26 3.53
N LYS A 54 1.77 13.84 4.46
CA LYS A 54 1.82 13.36 5.85
C LYS A 54 1.33 11.91 5.94
N ASP A 55 1.75 11.25 6.99
CA ASP A 55 1.38 9.88 7.36
C ASP A 55 -0.10 9.72 7.71
N TYR A 56 -0.49 8.46 7.97
CA TYR A 56 -1.81 8.04 8.45
C TYR A 56 -2.98 8.41 7.52
N LEU A 57 -2.78 8.43 6.20
CA LEU A 57 -3.86 8.68 5.23
C LEU A 57 -4.99 7.66 5.35
N HIS A 58 -4.67 6.41 5.70
CA HIS A 58 -5.63 5.31 5.92
C HIS A 58 -6.64 5.58 7.04
N GLN A 59 -6.46 6.62 7.87
CA GLN A 59 -7.43 7.01 8.91
C GLN A 59 -8.50 7.97 8.36
N ARG A 60 -8.34 8.46 7.13
CA ARG A 60 -9.23 9.44 6.51
C ARG A 60 -10.26 8.73 5.65
N LEU A 61 -11.45 9.31 5.54
CA LEU A 61 -12.60 8.70 4.87
C LEU A 61 -12.33 8.42 3.39
N GLU A 62 -11.58 9.30 2.74
CA GLU A 62 -11.26 9.23 1.32
C GLU A 62 -10.38 8.02 0.96
N PHE A 63 -9.65 7.47 1.94
CA PHE A 63 -8.72 6.35 1.76
C PHE A 63 -9.22 5.04 2.37
N GLN A 64 -10.41 5.00 2.98
CA GLN A 64 -10.93 3.78 3.62
C GLN A 64 -11.10 2.61 2.64
N ASP A 65 -11.55 2.88 1.41
CA ASP A 65 -11.81 1.82 0.43
C ASP A 65 -10.51 1.06 0.07
N ILE A 66 -9.41 1.79 -0.16
CA ILE A 66 -8.11 1.17 -0.44
C ILE A 66 -7.51 0.56 0.83
N ALA A 67 -7.68 1.20 1.99
CA ALA A 67 -7.20 0.66 3.26
C ALA A 67 -7.85 -0.69 3.58
N GLN A 68 -9.17 -0.81 3.38
CA GLN A 68 -9.89 -2.06 3.59
C GLN A 68 -9.42 -3.14 2.62
N ALA A 69 -9.21 -2.82 1.34
CA ALA A 69 -8.70 -3.77 0.36
C ALA A 69 -7.31 -4.29 0.75
N ILE A 70 -6.40 -3.41 1.20
CA ILE A 70 -5.05 -3.80 1.64
C ILE A 70 -5.12 -4.71 2.87
N VAL A 71 -5.91 -4.38 3.89
CA VAL A 71 -6.03 -5.23 5.09
C VAL A 71 -6.59 -6.60 4.75
N THR A 72 -7.64 -6.68 3.92
CA THR A 72 -8.21 -7.95 3.47
C THR A 72 -7.15 -8.82 2.77
N ASN A 73 -6.41 -8.26 1.82
CA ASN A 73 -5.39 -8.99 1.06
C ASN A 73 -4.18 -9.38 1.92
N ALA A 74 -3.81 -8.54 2.91
CA ALA A 74 -2.77 -8.84 3.87
C ALA A 74 -3.15 -10.01 4.79
N LEU A 75 -4.42 -10.08 5.23
CA LEU A 75 -4.91 -11.22 6.02
C LEU A 75 -4.89 -12.52 5.20
N GLU A 76 -5.30 -12.49 3.94
CA GLU A 76 -5.22 -13.66 3.03
C GLU A 76 -3.77 -14.13 2.86
N THR A 77 -2.85 -13.18 2.60
CA THR A 77 -1.40 -13.44 2.53
C THR A 77 -0.88 -14.04 3.84
N GLY A 78 -1.31 -13.50 4.97
CA GLY A 78 -0.92 -13.95 6.30
C GLY A 78 -1.37 -15.37 6.60
N GLU A 79 -2.58 -15.73 6.19
CA GLU A 79 -3.10 -17.09 6.32
C GLU A 79 -2.28 -18.09 5.48
N GLU A 80 -1.93 -17.73 4.25
CA GLU A 80 -1.16 -18.58 3.35
C GLU A 80 0.24 -18.91 3.88
N ILE A 81 0.93 -17.95 4.51
CA ILE A 81 2.24 -18.17 5.13
C ILE A 81 2.19 -18.67 6.58
N GLY A 82 0.99 -18.93 7.10
CA GLY A 82 0.79 -19.56 8.41
C GLY A 82 0.93 -18.64 9.61
N PHE A 83 0.65 -17.34 9.48
CA PHE A 83 0.48 -16.47 10.64
C PHE A 83 -0.70 -16.95 11.51
N ASP A 84 -0.55 -16.88 12.85
CA ASP A 84 -1.62 -17.22 13.80
C ASP A 84 -2.66 -16.08 13.90
N LEU A 85 -3.50 -15.98 12.87
CA LEU A 85 -4.55 -14.96 12.77
C LEU A 85 -5.73 -15.18 13.73
N LYS A 86 -5.72 -16.26 14.52
CA LYS A 86 -6.69 -16.47 15.60
C LYS A 86 -6.31 -15.68 16.86
N ARG A 87 -5.02 -15.41 17.04
CA ARG A 87 -4.47 -14.68 18.20
C ARG A 87 -4.09 -13.25 17.87
N PHE A 88 -3.73 -12.99 16.63
CA PHE A 88 -3.25 -11.69 16.17
C PHE A 88 -4.06 -11.22 14.96
N THR A 89 -4.17 -9.91 14.79
CA THR A 89 -4.72 -9.32 13.57
C THR A 89 -3.65 -8.48 12.90
N MET A 90 -3.77 -8.32 11.59
CA MET A 90 -2.98 -7.34 10.85
C MET A 90 -3.68 -5.98 10.89
N ILE A 91 -2.88 -4.92 11.02
CA ILE A 91 -3.35 -3.54 10.99
C ILE A 91 -2.50 -2.73 10.02
N LEU A 92 -3.09 -1.69 9.42
CA LEU A 92 -2.33 -0.69 8.68
C LEU A 92 -1.66 0.25 9.69
N GLY A 93 -0.36 0.06 9.90
CA GLY A 93 0.42 0.90 10.83
C GLY A 93 0.65 2.31 10.31
N ASN A 94 0.89 2.46 9.00
CA ASN A 94 1.07 3.76 8.36
C ASN A 94 0.56 3.72 6.91
N CYS A 95 0.26 4.87 6.33
CA CYS A 95 -0.12 5.03 4.93
C CYS A 95 0.12 6.47 4.49
N TRP A 96 0.78 6.65 3.35
CA TRP A 96 1.08 7.95 2.76
C TRP A 96 0.89 7.89 1.25
N ALA A 97 0.84 9.07 0.62
CA ALA A 97 0.78 9.22 -0.81
C ALA A 97 2.08 9.87 -1.30
N VAL A 98 2.53 9.42 -2.47
CA VAL A 98 3.70 9.97 -3.16
C VAL A 98 3.27 10.45 -4.54
N ILE A 99 3.78 11.60 -4.96
CA ILE A 99 3.63 12.11 -6.33
C ILE A 99 5.02 12.26 -6.92
N ASN A 100 5.33 11.40 -7.89
CA ASN A 100 6.62 11.34 -8.55
C ASN A 100 6.54 11.98 -9.95
N PRO A 101 6.95 13.26 -10.10
CA PRO A 101 7.13 13.86 -11.42
C PRO A 101 8.30 13.18 -12.16
N LYS A 102 8.50 13.58 -13.42
CA LYS A 102 9.63 13.10 -14.23
C LYS A 102 10.94 13.27 -13.46
N PHE A 103 11.74 12.20 -13.44
CA PHE A 103 13.03 12.09 -12.73
C PHE A 103 12.95 12.03 -11.21
N ALA A 104 11.77 11.97 -10.59
CA ALA A 104 11.67 11.69 -9.16
C ALA A 104 12.07 10.24 -8.84
N PHE A 105 12.64 10.05 -7.65
CA PHE A 105 13.14 8.78 -7.15
C PHE A 105 13.07 8.75 -5.62
N ASP A 106 13.04 7.54 -5.06
CA ASP A 106 13.24 7.32 -3.64
C ASP A 106 14.68 6.83 -3.40
N ILE A 107 15.35 7.39 -2.39
CA ILE A 107 16.72 7.04 -1.94
C ILE A 107 16.69 5.98 -0.84
#